data_AF-A0A8K1FJF7-F1
#
_entry.id   AF-A0A8K1FJF7-F1
#
_cell.length_a   1.000
_cell.length_b   1.000
_cell.length_c   1.000
_cell.angle_alpha   90.00
_cell.angle_beta   90.00
_cell.angle_gamma   90.00
#
_symmetry.space_group_name_H-M   'P 1'
#
loop_
_entity.id
_entity.type
_entity.pdbx_description
1 polymer ?
#
loop_
_entity_poly.entity_id
_entity_poly.type
_entity_poly.pdbx_seq_one_letter_code
_entity_poly.pdbx_strand_id
1 'polypeptide(L)'
;MQCFGMRCWGLLAAVVGLVRAELLVTTGRVDVAIPTVEHRIYEQRWVVNQHGYQHVQKIHLSIPGRVFISHAYDFGPDPPDAPVGHVGSPVAHIRISGNEEDLLQFFEVVATGSDTIEIRQRSDFQGVLTDAYMLTEISLVRSHAIHTVITHGSGDVVVEDQVLVSDPVVADKLELQKKGSGTLFVKTSTPVRVNQAVIKMEGRGDLFWSMSELVTTALNLSTSGAGDVVIQTPRLLATTLSASTKGAGDVCVQASDLVATTIIPSIFGAGDISIKSNRGRATHEQITLTGSGDVMLGEVLAEDVTVRAVGPGDVTVQATESISGTRIGGGSVHYVGSFVPKRVSDRSNSHVFSTSDKSSYKPIAKSGHLNFDFPCKVEAIPPRQTGKVELLVRMNWTWTMPLPPLLFLAFLSLCYLRGEMKRRRQPTRRNLVRFHSMPAPSNLEMRPLIPQQSMPLQPRQHPPQQQPQYQSTQVYV
;
A
#
# COMPACT_ATOMS: atom_id res chain seq x y z
N MET A 1 -59.24 -48.00 44.74
CA MET A 1 -58.09 -48.92 44.81
C MET A 1 -57.35 -48.86 43.47
N GLN A 2 -56.02 -49.03 43.46
CA GLN A 2 -55.17 -49.66 42.42
C GLN A 2 -55.39 -49.40 40.90
N CYS A 3 -54.40 -49.42 40.02
CA CYS A 3 -52.95 -49.14 40.08
C CYS A 3 -52.37 -49.23 38.65
N PHE A 4 -51.31 -48.45 38.35
CA PHE A 4 -50.28 -48.67 37.30
C PHE A 4 -50.67 -48.97 35.84
N GLY A 5 -50.06 -48.24 34.90
CA GLY A 5 -50.15 -48.45 33.45
C GLY A 5 -49.08 -47.68 32.67
N MET A 6 -47.82 -48.09 32.78
CA MET A 6 -46.67 -47.37 32.19
C MET A 6 -46.69 -47.30 30.66
N ARG A 7 -46.39 -46.12 30.10
CA ARG A 7 -45.33 -45.92 29.08
C ARG A 7 -45.16 -44.43 28.71
N CYS A 8 -44.18 -43.76 29.32
CA CYS A 8 -43.60 -42.53 28.77
C CYS A 8 -42.35 -42.90 27.95
N TRP A 9 -42.42 -42.69 26.63
CA TRP A 9 -41.29 -42.70 25.68
C TRP A 9 -41.42 -41.40 24.87
N GLY A 10 -40.43 -40.51 24.77
CA GLY A 10 -39.18 -40.40 25.51
C GLY A 10 -38.52 -39.04 25.22
N LEU A 11 -37.80 -38.46 26.18
CA LEU A 11 -36.98 -37.27 25.94
C LEU A 11 -35.70 -37.66 25.18
N LEU A 12 -35.31 -36.85 24.19
CA LEU A 12 -33.92 -36.38 23.98
C LEU A 12 -33.81 -35.44 22.76
N ALA A 13 -34.50 -34.29 22.81
CA ALA A 13 -34.09 -33.14 22.02
C ALA A 13 -32.84 -32.53 22.70
N ALA A 14 -31.66 -33.02 22.33
CA ALA A 14 -30.40 -32.55 22.89
C ALA A 14 -30.11 -31.12 22.40
N VAL A 15 -30.57 -30.12 23.16
CA VAL A 15 -30.11 -28.74 23.04
C VAL A 15 -28.66 -28.70 23.54
N VAL A 16 -27.74 -29.11 22.67
CA VAL A 16 -26.32 -28.78 22.80
C VAL A 16 -26.23 -27.27 22.57
N GLY A 17 -26.42 -26.52 23.65
CA GLY A 17 -26.13 -25.09 23.68
C GLY A 17 -24.65 -24.93 23.37
N LEU A 18 -24.34 -24.56 22.13
CA LEU A 18 -22.99 -24.37 21.67
C LEU A 18 -22.46 -23.09 22.33
N VAL A 19 -21.92 -23.22 23.54
CA VAL A 19 -21.29 -22.13 24.29
C VAL A 19 -20.09 -21.67 23.46
N ARG A 20 -20.30 -20.60 22.69
CA ARG A 20 -19.22 -20.01 21.91
C ARG A 20 -18.24 -19.36 22.87
N ALA A 21 -17.01 -19.84 22.81
CA ALA A 21 -15.86 -19.23 23.45
C ALA A 21 -15.53 -17.90 22.76
N GLU A 22 -16.26 -16.84 23.08
CA GLU A 22 -16.06 -15.48 22.57
C GLU A 22 -15.31 -14.66 23.64
N LEU A 23 -14.21 -14.01 23.26
CA LEU A 23 -13.32 -13.23 24.13
C LEU A 23 -14.08 -12.10 24.85
N LEU A 24 -13.80 -11.89 26.15
CA LEU A 24 -14.50 -10.88 26.94
C LEU A 24 -13.71 -9.57 27.01
N VAL A 25 -14.31 -8.47 26.53
CA VAL A 25 -13.75 -7.12 26.65
C VAL A 25 -14.33 -6.42 27.88
N THR A 26 -13.47 -5.98 28.80
CA THR A 26 -13.83 -5.09 29.91
C THR A 26 -13.33 -3.68 29.63
N THR A 27 -14.08 -2.65 30.04
CA THR A 27 -13.76 -1.24 29.76
C THR A 27 -13.46 -0.49 31.06
N GLY A 28 -12.53 0.46 31.00
CA GLY A 28 -12.17 1.33 32.12
C GLY A 28 -11.80 2.72 31.62
N ARG A 29 -12.57 3.73 32.02
CA ARG A 29 -12.25 5.14 31.75
C ARG A 29 -11.36 5.68 32.88
N VAL A 30 -10.30 6.40 32.51
CA VAL A 30 -9.40 7.06 33.47
C VAL A 30 -9.09 8.45 32.93
N ASP A 31 -9.69 9.48 33.53
CA ASP A 31 -9.49 10.87 33.12
C ASP A 31 -8.12 11.40 33.59
N VAL A 32 -7.04 10.97 32.93
CA VAL A 32 -5.66 11.37 33.25
C VAL A 32 -5.39 12.80 32.75
N ALA A 33 -5.82 13.79 33.52
CA ALA A 33 -5.48 15.19 33.29
C ALA A 33 -3.97 15.45 33.55
N ILE A 34 -3.12 15.16 32.56
CA ILE A 34 -1.68 15.45 32.59
C ILE A 34 -1.47 16.98 32.63
N PRO A 35 -0.92 17.58 33.70
CA PRO A 35 -0.95 19.02 33.91
C PRO A 35 0.24 19.76 33.26
N THR A 36 0.54 19.47 31.99
CA THR A 36 1.64 20.11 31.25
C THR A 36 1.31 20.28 29.76
N VAL A 37 1.46 21.52 29.25
CA VAL A 37 1.34 21.94 27.82
C VAL A 37 -0.09 21.97 27.25
N GLU A 38 -0.80 23.07 27.58
CA GLU A 38 -1.92 23.73 26.88
C GLU A 38 -3.20 22.95 26.46
N HIS A 39 -3.17 21.63 26.29
CA HIS A 39 -4.30 20.81 25.86
C HIS A 39 -4.58 19.71 26.88
N ARG A 40 -5.86 19.39 27.10
CA ARG A 40 -6.23 18.20 27.88
C ARG A 40 -5.97 16.96 27.03
N ILE A 41 -5.43 15.92 27.66
CA ILE A 41 -5.38 14.58 27.09
C ILE A 41 -6.47 13.76 27.80
N TYR A 42 -7.33 13.16 27.01
CA TYR A 42 -8.35 12.22 27.44
C TYR A 42 -7.87 10.80 27.17
N GLU A 43 -8.19 9.84 28.04
CA GLU A 43 -7.75 8.44 27.90
C GLU A 43 -8.86 7.44 28.27
N GLN A 44 -8.99 6.39 27.44
CA GLN A 44 -9.83 5.23 27.73
C GLN A 44 -9.02 3.94 27.57
N ARG A 45 -9.30 2.96 28.44
CA ARG A 45 -8.64 1.65 28.46
C ARG A 45 -9.65 0.54 28.27
N TRP A 46 -9.20 -0.53 27.63
CA TRP A 46 -9.90 -1.80 27.51
C TRP A 46 -8.94 -2.92 27.90
N VAL A 47 -9.44 -3.95 28.59
CA VAL A 47 -8.71 -5.20 28.83
C VAL A 47 -9.48 -6.31 28.14
N VAL A 48 -8.82 -7.01 27.23
CA VAL A 48 -9.37 -8.18 26.53
C VAL A 48 -8.92 -9.41 27.30
N ASN A 49 -9.86 -10.25 27.73
CA ASN A 49 -9.61 -11.37 28.65
C ASN A 49 -9.89 -12.72 27.99
N GLN A 50 -9.11 -13.75 28.38
CA GLN A 50 -9.25 -15.14 27.96
C GLN A 50 -10.67 -15.65 28.23
N HIS A 51 -11.31 -16.16 27.19
CA HIS A 51 -12.59 -16.86 27.32
C HIS A 51 -12.64 -18.03 26.33
N GLY A 52 -12.13 -19.18 26.78
CA GLY A 52 -12.01 -20.43 26.02
C GLY A 52 -10.82 -20.51 25.05
N TYR A 53 -10.23 -19.38 24.63
CA TYR A 53 -8.96 -19.33 23.90
C TYR A 53 -7.90 -18.57 24.73
N GLN A 54 -6.64 -19.01 24.64
CA GLN A 54 -5.56 -18.53 25.53
C GLN A 54 -4.79 -17.30 25.02
N HIS A 55 -4.96 -16.88 23.76
CA HIS A 55 -4.26 -15.73 23.19
C HIS A 55 -4.98 -15.18 21.96
N VAL A 56 -4.74 -13.91 21.66
CA VAL A 56 -5.12 -13.25 20.41
C VAL A 56 -4.23 -13.79 19.28
N GLN A 57 -4.80 -13.99 18.10
CA GLN A 57 -4.08 -14.42 16.89
C GLN A 57 -4.27 -13.46 15.70
N LYS A 58 -5.36 -12.69 15.69
CA LYS A 58 -5.68 -11.72 14.62
C LYS A 58 -6.02 -10.35 15.18
N ILE A 59 -5.62 -9.29 14.46
CA ILE A 59 -5.95 -7.90 14.80
C ILE A 59 -6.49 -7.20 13.55
N HIS A 60 -7.73 -6.70 13.64
CA HIS A 60 -8.41 -5.94 12.60
C HIS A 60 -8.59 -4.49 13.07
N LEU A 61 -8.07 -3.52 12.33
CA LEU A 61 -8.14 -2.10 12.69
C LEU A 61 -8.87 -1.30 11.60
N SER A 62 -9.91 -0.58 12.00
CA SER A 62 -10.66 0.38 11.17
C SER A 62 -10.73 1.73 11.88
N ILE A 63 -9.54 2.27 12.21
CA ILE A 63 -9.36 3.50 12.97
C ILE A 63 -8.34 4.45 12.30
N PRO A 64 -8.54 5.77 12.37
CA PRO A 64 -7.59 6.80 11.93
C PRO A 64 -6.53 7.09 13.02
N GLY A 65 -5.73 8.14 12.85
CA GLY A 65 -4.70 8.52 13.82
C GLY A 65 -3.49 7.58 13.76
N ARG A 66 -2.81 7.37 14.88
CA ARG A 66 -1.63 6.50 14.96
C ARG A 66 -1.85 5.32 15.90
N VAL A 67 -1.45 4.13 15.48
CA VAL A 67 -1.62 2.89 16.25
C VAL A 67 -0.26 2.21 16.44
N PHE A 68 0.04 1.76 17.66
CA PHE A 68 1.15 0.87 17.96
C PHE A 68 0.62 -0.47 18.45
N ILE A 69 1.14 -1.55 17.88
CA ILE A 69 0.92 -2.93 18.34
C ILE A 69 2.27 -3.42 18.86
N SER A 70 2.32 -3.81 20.13
CA SER A 70 3.56 -4.14 20.83
C SER A 70 3.38 -5.33 21.77
N HIS A 71 4.38 -6.21 21.85
CA HIS A 71 4.50 -7.13 22.98
C HIS A 71 4.93 -6.35 24.22
N ALA A 72 4.26 -6.54 25.35
CA ALA A 72 4.58 -5.85 26.59
C ALA A 72 5.38 -6.75 27.54
N TYR A 73 6.51 -6.24 28.02
CA TYR A 73 7.43 -6.96 28.92
C TYR A 73 7.08 -6.84 30.40
N ASP A 74 6.30 -5.82 30.77
CA ASP A 74 6.03 -5.46 32.16
C ASP A 74 4.59 -4.93 32.28
N PHE A 75 3.66 -5.85 32.56
CA PHE A 75 2.42 -5.48 33.23
C PHE A 75 2.77 -5.45 34.72
N GLY A 76 2.89 -4.24 35.28
CA GLY A 76 3.27 -4.04 36.67
C GLY A 76 2.44 -4.90 37.63
N PRO A 77 3.05 -5.42 38.69
CA PRO A 77 2.90 -6.78 39.17
C PRO A 77 1.46 -7.29 39.21
N ASP A 78 1.24 -8.43 38.55
CA ASP A 78 0.05 -9.25 38.75
C ASP A 78 -0.28 -9.36 40.25
N PRO A 79 -1.57 -9.34 40.64
CA PRO A 79 -1.96 -9.65 42.01
C PRO A 79 -1.29 -10.97 42.42
N PRO A 80 -0.63 -11.07 43.59
CA PRO A 80 0.32 -12.15 43.87
C PRO A 80 -0.28 -13.57 43.87
N ASP A 81 -1.60 -13.68 43.88
CA ASP A 81 -2.38 -14.91 43.83
C ASP A 81 -3.12 -15.13 42.48
N ALA A 82 -2.90 -14.29 41.46
CA ALA A 82 -3.51 -14.39 40.14
C ALA A 82 -2.84 -15.52 39.31
N PRO A 83 -3.48 -16.69 39.10
CA PRO A 83 -2.76 -17.83 38.56
C PRO A 83 -2.77 -17.83 37.02
N VAL A 84 -1.61 -18.07 36.42
CA VAL A 84 -1.35 -17.91 34.99
C VAL A 84 -2.20 -18.86 34.14
N GLY A 85 -3.04 -18.29 33.27
CA GLY A 85 -3.77 -19.03 32.22
C GLY A 85 -5.17 -19.52 32.61
N HIS A 86 -5.84 -18.88 33.56
CA HIS A 86 -7.25 -19.12 33.84
C HIS A 86 -8.18 -18.30 32.93
N VAL A 87 -9.42 -18.80 32.77
CA VAL A 87 -10.50 -18.06 32.12
C VAL A 87 -10.71 -16.75 32.89
N GLY A 88 -10.65 -15.62 32.18
CA GLY A 88 -10.64 -14.28 32.76
C GLY A 88 -9.26 -13.60 32.86
N SER A 89 -8.14 -14.30 32.65
CA SER A 89 -6.81 -13.67 32.56
C SER A 89 -6.71 -12.71 31.35
N PRO A 90 -5.97 -11.59 31.43
CA PRO A 90 -5.79 -10.70 30.28
C PRO A 90 -5.01 -11.38 29.13
N VAL A 91 -5.34 -11.00 27.89
CA VAL A 91 -4.56 -11.33 26.67
C VAL A 91 -4.06 -10.10 25.93
N ALA A 92 -4.74 -8.96 26.09
CA ALA A 92 -4.32 -7.68 25.55
C ALA A 92 -4.87 -6.52 26.38
N HIS A 93 -4.06 -5.48 26.55
CA HIS A 93 -4.48 -4.18 27.08
C HIS A 93 -4.45 -3.17 25.94
N ILE A 94 -5.55 -2.44 25.77
CA ILE A 94 -5.70 -1.42 24.72
C ILE A 94 -5.91 -0.06 25.39
N ARG A 95 -5.16 0.94 24.93
CA ARG A 95 -5.24 2.33 25.37
C ARG A 95 -5.54 3.20 24.16
N ILE A 96 -6.58 4.03 24.23
CA ILE A 96 -6.81 5.11 23.25
C ILE A 96 -6.71 6.43 24.01
N SER A 97 -5.92 7.35 23.46
CA SER A 97 -5.72 8.69 24.01
C SER A 97 -5.80 9.76 22.93
N GLY A 98 -6.30 10.95 23.27
CA GLY A 98 -6.48 12.05 22.32
C GLY A 98 -6.77 13.40 22.97
N ASN A 99 -6.93 14.44 22.15
CA ASN A 99 -7.18 15.83 22.61
C ASN A 99 -8.66 16.13 22.91
N GLU A 100 -9.59 15.34 22.39
CA GLU A 100 -11.03 15.50 22.56
C GLU A 100 -11.64 14.36 23.36
N GLU A 101 -12.68 14.63 24.16
CA GLU A 101 -13.37 13.60 24.95
C GLU A 101 -14.22 12.67 24.05
N ASP A 102 -14.90 13.26 23.06
CA ASP A 102 -15.80 12.55 22.14
C ASP A 102 -15.06 11.53 21.24
N LEU A 103 -13.75 11.71 21.02
CA LEU A 103 -12.89 10.72 20.35
C LEU A 103 -12.98 9.34 20.98
N LEU A 104 -13.01 9.27 22.32
CA LEU A 104 -13.00 8.00 23.06
C LEU A 104 -14.33 7.25 22.93
N GLN A 105 -15.42 7.98 22.68
CA GLN A 105 -16.75 7.44 22.45
C GLN A 105 -16.99 7.09 20.96
N PHE A 106 -16.16 7.59 20.05
CA PHE A 106 -16.25 7.35 18.61
C PHE A 106 -15.90 5.90 18.22
N PHE A 107 -15.05 5.23 19.01
CA PHE A 107 -14.51 3.90 18.71
C PHE A 107 -14.97 2.84 19.70
N GLU A 108 -15.09 1.60 19.22
CA GLU A 108 -15.29 0.41 20.04
C GLU A 108 -14.18 -0.61 19.81
N VAL A 109 -13.79 -1.29 20.89
CA VAL A 109 -13.01 -2.53 20.87
C VAL A 109 -14.00 -3.68 20.96
N VAL A 110 -14.07 -4.49 19.92
CA VAL A 110 -14.90 -5.69 19.87
C VAL A 110 -13.96 -6.88 19.69
N ALA A 111 -13.99 -7.83 20.60
CA ALA A 111 -13.32 -9.10 20.35
C ALA A 111 -14.28 -9.98 19.55
N THR A 112 -13.99 -10.20 18.26
CA THR A 112 -14.89 -10.89 17.33
C THR A 112 -14.46 -12.35 17.14
N GLY A 113 -15.44 -13.27 17.19
CA GLY A 113 -15.14 -14.68 17.31
C GLY A 113 -14.34 -14.99 18.59
N SER A 114 -13.36 -15.87 18.50
CA SER A 114 -12.67 -16.44 19.66
C SER A 114 -11.20 -16.04 19.82
N ASP A 115 -10.60 -15.38 18.82
CA ASP A 115 -9.15 -15.13 18.75
C ASP A 115 -8.77 -13.77 18.11
N THR A 116 -9.77 -12.96 17.75
CA THR A 116 -9.59 -11.75 16.94
C THR A 116 -9.97 -10.51 17.75
N ILE A 117 -9.10 -9.50 17.74
CA ILE A 117 -9.43 -8.16 18.23
C ILE A 117 -9.79 -7.28 17.03
N GLU A 118 -10.95 -6.64 17.08
CA GLU A 118 -11.41 -5.67 16.09
C GLU A 118 -11.58 -4.30 16.78
N ILE A 119 -10.90 -3.26 16.29
CA ILE A 119 -11.12 -1.88 16.74
C ILE A 119 -11.68 -1.07 15.57
N ARG A 120 -12.82 -0.41 15.76
CA ARG A 120 -13.57 0.24 14.69
C ARG A 120 -14.37 1.45 15.16
N GLN A 121 -14.77 2.31 14.22
CA GLN A 121 -15.78 3.33 14.46
C GLN A 121 -17.12 2.70 14.87
N ARG A 122 -17.77 3.28 15.89
CA ARG A 122 -19.15 2.97 16.28
C ARG A 122 -20.15 3.53 15.27
N SER A 123 -21.12 2.69 14.88
CA SER A 123 -22.14 3.04 13.89
C SER A 123 -23.25 3.96 14.40
N ASP A 124 -23.38 4.11 15.73
CA ASP A 124 -24.38 4.95 16.39
C ASP A 124 -23.89 6.37 16.74
N PHE A 125 -22.60 6.66 16.54
CA PHE A 125 -22.01 7.98 16.79
C PHE A 125 -22.38 8.99 15.69
N GLN A 126 -22.80 10.20 16.07
CA GLN A 126 -23.29 11.25 15.15
C GLN A 126 -22.53 12.58 15.21
N GLY A 127 -21.50 12.71 16.06
CA GLY A 127 -20.67 13.91 16.13
C GLY A 127 -19.72 14.07 14.94
N VAL A 128 -19.15 15.26 14.80
CA VAL A 128 -18.10 15.58 13.81
C VAL A 128 -16.82 15.92 14.57
N LEU A 129 -15.73 15.21 14.28
CA LEU A 129 -14.42 15.47 14.88
C LEU A 129 -13.60 16.39 13.95
N THR A 130 -13.28 17.59 14.44
CA THR A 130 -12.47 18.60 13.76
C THR A 130 -11.15 18.77 14.49
N ASP A 131 -10.02 18.73 13.77
CA ASP A 131 -8.65 18.83 14.31
C ASP A 131 -8.40 17.94 15.56
N ALA A 132 -8.99 16.76 15.51
CA ALA A 132 -8.77 15.67 16.44
C ALA A 132 -7.41 14.98 16.19
N TYR A 133 -6.76 14.56 17.27
CA TYR A 133 -5.50 13.82 17.30
C TYR A 133 -5.61 12.63 18.23
N MET A 134 -5.16 11.45 17.80
CA MET A 134 -5.33 10.18 18.53
C MET A 134 -4.10 9.28 18.46
N LEU A 135 -3.78 8.65 19.60
CA LEU A 135 -2.82 7.56 19.74
C LEU A 135 -3.55 6.34 20.32
N THR A 136 -3.48 5.22 19.61
CA THR A 136 -3.92 3.91 20.08
C THR A 136 -2.71 3.03 20.34
N GLU A 137 -2.68 2.35 21.49
CA GLU A 137 -1.64 1.37 21.83
C GLU A 137 -2.31 0.04 22.18
N ILE A 138 -1.79 -1.04 21.61
CA ILE A 138 -2.25 -2.41 21.79
C ILE A 138 -1.08 -3.22 22.38
N SER A 139 -1.12 -3.43 23.68
CA SER A 139 -0.12 -4.19 24.45
C SER A 139 -0.57 -5.63 24.59
N LEU A 140 0.10 -6.54 23.87
CA LEU A 140 -0.20 -7.97 23.85
C LEU A 140 0.56 -8.69 24.96
N VAL A 141 -0.13 -9.60 25.66
CA VAL A 141 0.42 -10.40 26.77
C VAL A 141 1.29 -11.57 26.28
N ARG A 142 1.12 -12.00 25.03
CA ARG A 142 1.88 -13.10 24.43
C ARG A 142 2.64 -12.65 23.18
N SER A 143 3.95 -12.85 23.18
CA SER A 143 4.81 -12.69 22.01
C SER A 143 4.58 -13.77 20.95
N HIS A 144 4.91 -13.45 19.69
CA HIS A 144 4.91 -14.35 18.54
C HIS A 144 3.58 -15.07 18.30
N ALA A 145 2.47 -14.39 18.63
CA ALA A 145 1.12 -14.94 18.58
C ALA A 145 0.30 -14.45 17.38
N ILE A 146 0.60 -13.25 16.85
CA ILE A 146 -0.22 -12.65 15.80
C ILE A 146 0.20 -13.15 14.43
N HIS A 147 -0.75 -13.78 13.72
CA HIS A 147 -0.56 -14.27 12.36
C HIS A 147 -1.41 -13.52 11.32
N THR A 148 -2.31 -12.63 11.75
CA THR A 148 -3.11 -11.80 10.85
C THR A 148 -3.22 -10.37 11.37
N VAL A 149 -2.75 -9.39 10.59
CA VAL A 149 -2.94 -7.96 10.85
C VAL A 149 -3.60 -7.35 9.62
N ILE A 150 -4.84 -6.86 9.76
CA ILE A 150 -5.60 -6.21 8.68
C ILE A 150 -5.97 -4.80 9.14
N THR A 151 -5.66 -3.80 8.32
CA THR A 151 -5.76 -2.39 8.69
C THR A 151 -6.46 -1.58 7.59
N HIS A 152 -7.39 -0.71 7.99
CA HIS A 152 -8.28 0.04 7.10
C HIS A 152 -8.22 1.54 7.37
N GLY A 153 -8.38 2.33 6.31
CA GLY A 153 -8.53 3.79 6.38
C GLY A 153 -7.20 4.56 6.38
N SER A 154 -7.26 5.77 6.93
CA SER A 154 -6.21 6.78 6.96
C SER A 154 -5.18 6.60 8.08
N GLY A 155 -5.41 5.71 9.05
CA GLY A 155 -4.52 5.57 10.20
C GLY A 155 -3.17 4.92 9.87
N ASP A 156 -2.12 5.41 10.52
CA ASP A 156 -0.78 4.81 10.51
C ASP A 156 -0.72 3.70 11.56
N VAL A 157 -0.17 2.54 11.22
CA VAL A 157 -0.07 1.40 12.14
C VAL A 157 1.37 0.91 12.19
N VAL A 158 1.92 0.82 13.41
CA VAL A 158 3.26 0.30 13.68
C VAL A 158 3.12 -1.03 14.41
N VAL A 159 3.53 -2.12 13.76
CA VAL A 159 3.69 -3.45 14.37
C VAL A 159 5.14 -3.57 14.82
N GLU A 160 5.33 -3.54 16.13
CA GLU A 160 6.65 -3.66 16.75
C GLU A 160 7.13 -5.12 16.82
N ASP A 161 8.37 -5.28 17.27
CA ASP A 161 9.03 -6.57 17.37
C ASP A 161 8.33 -7.51 18.37
N GLN A 162 8.57 -8.82 18.20
CA GLN A 162 7.95 -9.90 18.98
C GLN A 162 6.41 -9.98 18.94
N VAL A 163 5.72 -9.17 18.13
CA VAL A 163 4.26 -9.31 17.93
C VAL A 163 3.92 -10.48 17.01
N LEU A 164 4.59 -10.54 15.85
CA LEU A 164 4.26 -11.49 14.78
C LEU A 164 4.80 -12.90 15.03
N VAL A 165 4.02 -13.89 14.60
CA VAL A 165 4.38 -15.31 14.58
C VAL A 165 5.66 -15.55 13.78
N SER A 166 6.51 -16.44 14.32
CA SER A 166 7.84 -16.76 13.78
C SER A 166 8.08 -18.25 13.56
N ASP A 167 7.09 -19.10 13.86
CA ASP A 167 7.19 -20.56 13.85
C ASP A 167 5.98 -21.19 13.09
N PRO A 168 6.20 -22.07 12.10
CA PRO A 168 5.13 -22.66 11.30
C PRO A 168 4.24 -23.65 12.09
N VAL A 169 4.68 -24.13 13.26
CA VAL A 169 3.88 -24.96 14.17
C VAL A 169 2.82 -24.12 14.90
N VAL A 170 3.06 -22.81 15.06
CA VAL A 170 2.10 -21.87 15.67
C VAL A 170 1.11 -21.36 14.63
N ALA A 171 1.58 -21.02 13.42
CA ALA A 171 0.70 -20.68 12.30
C ALA A 171 1.33 -21.02 10.94
N ASP A 172 0.59 -21.73 10.11
CA ASP A 172 0.97 -22.06 8.72
C ASP A 172 1.16 -20.81 7.85
N LYS A 173 0.37 -19.76 8.11
CA LYS A 173 0.26 -18.56 7.29
C LYS A 173 0.36 -17.29 8.14
N LEU A 174 1.18 -16.33 7.67
CA LEU A 174 1.19 -14.94 8.14
C LEU A 174 0.55 -14.03 7.07
N GLU A 175 -0.39 -13.18 7.48
CA GLU A 175 -1.06 -12.20 6.61
C GLU A 175 -0.96 -10.77 7.16
N LEU A 176 -0.41 -9.87 6.35
CA LEU A 176 -0.28 -8.44 6.61
C LEU A 176 -1.03 -7.68 5.52
N GLN A 177 -2.07 -6.93 5.88
CA GLN A 177 -2.86 -6.17 4.93
C GLN A 177 -3.08 -4.72 5.37
N LYS A 178 -2.78 -3.79 4.46
CA LYS A 178 -3.18 -2.39 4.54
C LYS A 178 -4.19 -2.06 3.44
N LYS A 179 -5.21 -1.29 3.80
CA LYS A 179 -6.25 -0.79 2.90
C LYS A 179 -6.58 0.67 3.25
N GLY A 180 -6.67 1.54 2.26
CA GLY A 180 -6.87 2.98 2.48
C GLY A 180 -5.63 3.81 2.12
N SER A 181 -5.26 4.76 2.99
CA SER A 181 -4.30 5.83 2.66
C SER A 181 -3.26 6.18 3.73
N GLY A 182 -3.37 5.64 4.96
CA GLY A 182 -2.25 5.68 5.92
C GLY A 182 -1.24 4.57 5.63
N THR A 183 -0.22 4.42 6.47
CA THR A 183 0.88 3.46 6.25
C THR A 183 0.95 2.36 7.31
N LEU A 184 1.31 1.13 6.91
CA LEU A 184 1.57 -0.01 7.79
C LEU A 184 3.07 -0.29 7.88
N PHE A 185 3.68 0.06 9.01
CA PHE A 185 5.06 -0.25 9.36
C PHE A 185 5.11 -1.55 10.17
N VAL A 186 6.03 -2.45 9.82
CA VAL A 186 6.21 -3.74 10.49
C VAL A 186 7.70 -3.99 10.73
N LYS A 187 8.07 -4.33 11.97
CA LYS A 187 9.45 -4.71 12.34
C LYS A 187 9.46 -6.12 12.94
N THR A 188 10.47 -6.92 12.60
CA THR A 188 10.65 -8.26 13.22
C THR A 188 12.13 -8.63 13.32
N SER A 189 12.73 -8.49 14.50
CA SER A 189 14.18 -8.76 14.69
C SER A 189 14.46 -10.26 14.85
N THR A 190 13.45 -11.07 15.17
CA THR A 190 13.52 -12.53 15.17
C THR A 190 13.30 -13.11 13.76
N PRO A 191 14.08 -14.11 13.31
CA PRO A 191 13.82 -14.84 12.08
C PRO A 191 12.39 -15.41 11.99
N VAL A 192 11.68 -15.11 10.89
CA VAL A 192 10.30 -15.56 10.67
C VAL A 192 10.30 -16.83 9.82
N ARG A 193 9.58 -17.85 10.29
CA ARG A 193 9.35 -19.11 9.57
C ARG A 193 7.85 -19.40 9.50
N VAL A 194 7.29 -19.43 8.29
CA VAL A 194 5.87 -19.73 7.99
C VAL A 194 5.76 -20.39 6.62
N ASN A 195 4.80 -21.28 6.38
CA ASN A 195 4.63 -21.90 5.06
C ASN A 195 4.15 -20.87 4.02
N GLN A 196 3.28 -19.95 4.39
CA GLN A 196 2.84 -18.86 3.52
C GLN A 196 3.01 -17.49 4.20
N ALA A 197 3.61 -16.54 3.49
CA ALA A 197 3.57 -15.12 3.84
C ALA A 197 2.74 -14.37 2.79
N VAL A 198 1.76 -13.57 3.23
CA VAL A 198 0.84 -12.81 2.36
C VAL A 198 0.86 -11.34 2.78
N ILE A 199 1.30 -10.47 1.86
CA ILE A 199 1.46 -9.04 2.08
C ILE A 199 0.60 -8.31 1.03
N LYS A 200 -0.34 -7.48 1.49
CA LYS A 200 -1.36 -6.85 0.64
C LYS A 200 -1.46 -5.35 0.89
N MET A 201 -1.41 -4.55 -0.18
CA MET A 201 -1.78 -3.13 -0.15
C MET A 201 -2.95 -2.83 -1.10
N GLU A 202 -4.00 -2.17 -0.61
CA GLU A 202 -5.19 -1.79 -1.38
C GLU A 202 -5.56 -0.31 -1.18
N GLY A 203 -5.07 0.59 -2.04
CA GLY A 203 -5.38 2.02 -1.92
C GLY A 203 -4.28 2.98 -2.38
N ARG A 204 -3.84 3.88 -1.49
CA ARG A 204 -2.90 5.01 -1.73
C ARG A 204 -2.00 5.33 -0.53
N GLY A 205 -1.72 4.33 0.30
CA GLY A 205 -0.74 4.41 1.38
C GLY A 205 0.07 3.12 1.37
N ASP A 206 1.05 2.98 2.26
CA ASP A 206 2.15 2.06 1.98
C ASP A 206 2.28 0.95 3.03
N LEU A 207 3.06 -0.07 2.70
CA LEU A 207 3.36 -1.20 3.59
C LEU A 207 4.87 -1.47 3.61
N PHE A 208 5.50 -1.15 4.74
CA PHE A 208 6.93 -1.33 5.00
C PHE A 208 7.13 -2.51 5.96
N TRP A 209 7.77 -3.60 5.53
CA TRP A 209 8.17 -4.70 6.43
C TRP A 209 9.70 -4.87 6.44
N SER A 210 10.30 -4.67 7.61
CA SER A 210 11.72 -4.91 7.86
C SER A 210 11.91 -6.08 8.83
N MET A 211 12.61 -7.14 8.41
CA MET A 211 12.91 -8.30 9.25
C MET A 211 14.36 -8.77 9.15
N SER A 212 14.81 -9.65 10.07
CA SER A 212 16.20 -10.15 10.11
C SER A 212 16.45 -11.37 9.21
N GLU A 213 15.46 -12.24 9.08
CA GLU A 213 15.43 -13.38 8.14
C GLU A 213 13.96 -13.75 7.90
N LEU A 214 13.61 -14.13 6.66
CA LEU A 214 12.35 -14.81 6.36
C LEU A 214 12.65 -16.13 5.63
N VAL A 215 12.06 -17.22 6.12
CA VAL A 215 12.06 -18.54 5.48
C VAL A 215 10.61 -18.95 5.23
N THR A 216 10.23 -19.20 3.98
CA THR A 216 8.85 -19.56 3.64
C THR A 216 8.74 -20.46 2.41
N THR A 217 7.62 -21.18 2.27
CA THR A 217 7.33 -21.90 1.02
C THR A 217 6.78 -20.93 -0.03
N ALA A 218 5.90 -20.00 0.34
CA ALA A 218 5.29 -19.05 -0.59
C ALA A 218 5.19 -17.64 -0.02
N LEU A 219 6.06 -16.74 -0.49
CA LEU A 219 5.93 -15.29 -0.29
C LEU A 219 5.04 -14.71 -1.40
N ASN A 220 3.98 -14.01 -1.01
CA ASN A 220 3.02 -13.38 -1.92
C ASN A 220 2.91 -11.89 -1.58
N LEU A 221 3.46 -11.04 -2.43
CA LEU A 221 3.38 -9.59 -2.35
C LEU A 221 2.38 -9.09 -3.39
N SER A 222 1.39 -8.27 -3.00
CA SER A 222 0.51 -7.63 -3.98
C SER A 222 0.08 -6.23 -3.59
N THR A 223 0.17 -5.29 -4.53
CA THR A 223 -0.49 -3.99 -4.44
C THR A 223 -1.61 -3.83 -5.49
N SER A 224 -2.66 -3.12 -5.12
CA SER A 224 -3.83 -2.81 -5.94
C SER A 224 -4.28 -1.37 -5.68
N GLY A 225 -3.76 -0.44 -6.47
CA GLY A 225 -3.98 1.00 -6.29
C GLY A 225 -2.78 1.83 -6.75
N ALA A 226 -2.36 2.76 -5.91
CA ALA A 226 -1.18 3.62 -6.07
C ALA A 226 -0.52 3.88 -4.70
N GLY A 227 -0.11 2.78 -4.07
CA GLY A 227 0.59 2.74 -2.78
C GLY A 227 1.39 1.44 -2.68
N ASP A 228 2.48 1.46 -1.94
CA ASP A 228 3.64 0.61 -2.22
C ASP A 228 3.81 -0.53 -1.21
N VAL A 229 4.55 -1.57 -1.62
CA VAL A 229 4.95 -2.69 -0.77
C VAL A 229 6.47 -2.80 -0.78
N VAL A 230 7.12 -2.50 0.34
CA VAL A 230 8.57 -2.54 0.48
C VAL A 230 8.97 -3.55 1.56
N ILE A 231 9.77 -4.54 1.15
CA ILE A 231 10.28 -5.62 2.00
C ILE A 231 11.81 -5.48 2.13
N GLN A 232 12.32 -5.39 3.35
CA GLN A 232 13.77 -5.32 3.63
C GLN A 232 14.21 -6.45 4.57
N THR A 233 15.26 -7.18 4.18
CA THR A 233 15.86 -8.21 5.04
C THR A 233 17.34 -8.47 4.73
N PRO A 234 18.18 -8.80 5.72
CA PRO A 234 19.46 -9.46 5.46
C PRO A 234 19.33 -10.74 4.65
N ARG A 235 18.26 -11.52 4.83
CA ARG A 235 18.10 -12.86 4.24
C ARG A 235 16.65 -13.24 3.91
N LEU A 236 16.45 -13.77 2.71
CA LEU A 236 15.16 -14.27 2.22
C LEU A 236 15.33 -15.63 1.54
N LEU A 237 14.71 -16.66 2.12
CA LEU A 237 14.63 -18.00 1.56
C LEU A 237 13.16 -18.31 1.20
N ALA A 238 12.88 -18.58 -0.07
CA ALA A 238 11.54 -18.89 -0.56
C ALA A 238 11.55 -20.08 -1.52
N THR A 239 10.52 -20.93 -1.52
CA THR A 239 10.30 -21.82 -2.68
C THR A 239 9.72 -20.99 -3.84
N THR A 240 8.67 -20.22 -3.57
CA THR A 240 8.06 -19.28 -4.52
C THR A 240 8.02 -17.86 -3.97
N LEU A 241 8.51 -16.90 -4.75
CA LEU A 241 8.33 -15.46 -4.51
C LEU A 241 7.43 -14.90 -5.62
N SER A 242 6.18 -14.59 -5.26
CA SER A 242 5.20 -13.95 -6.13
C SER A 242 5.11 -12.46 -5.78
N ALA A 243 5.22 -11.59 -6.78
CA ALA A 243 5.08 -10.15 -6.63
C ALA A 243 4.14 -9.61 -7.72
N SER A 244 3.13 -8.81 -7.35
CA SER A 244 2.19 -8.26 -8.33
C SER A 244 1.74 -6.84 -8.03
N THR A 245 1.64 -6.02 -9.06
CA THR A 245 1.00 -4.70 -8.98
C THR A 245 -0.17 -4.60 -9.96
N LYS A 246 -1.25 -3.97 -9.50
CA LYS A 246 -2.47 -3.70 -10.25
C LYS A 246 -2.84 -2.24 -10.08
N GLY A 247 -2.26 -1.38 -10.92
CA GLY A 247 -2.40 0.06 -10.82
C GLY A 247 -1.07 0.78 -11.06
N ALA A 248 -0.73 1.74 -10.21
CA ALA A 248 0.44 2.61 -10.28
C ALA A 248 1.10 2.79 -8.90
N GLY A 249 1.23 1.68 -8.17
CA GLY A 249 2.01 1.57 -6.94
C GLY A 249 2.84 0.28 -7.01
N ASP A 250 3.88 0.22 -6.21
CA ASP A 250 5.08 -0.53 -6.60
C ASP A 250 5.45 -1.63 -5.60
N VAL A 251 6.28 -2.59 -6.02
CA VAL A 251 6.75 -3.68 -5.15
C VAL A 251 8.28 -3.76 -5.14
N CYS A 252 8.89 -3.41 -4.01
CA CYS A 252 10.35 -3.38 -3.84
C CYS A 252 10.80 -4.41 -2.80
N VAL A 253 11.65 -5.36 -3.20
CA VAL A 253 12.24 -6.37 -2.31
C VAL A 253 13.74 -6.17 -2.26
N GLN A 254 14.28 -5.93 -1.07
CA GLN A 254 15.71 -5.75 -0.84
C GLN A 254 16.22 -6.82 0.13
N ALA A 255 16.96 -7.79 -0.41
CA ALA A 255 17.43 -8.96 0.34
C ALA A 255 18.95 -9.17 0.14
N SER A 256 19.78 -9.07 1.19
CA SER A 256 21.24 -9.20 1.01
C SER A 256 21.68 -10.62 0.59
N ASP A 257 20.99 -11.65 1.06
CA ASP A 257 21.07 -13.04 0.62
C ASP A 257 19.67 -13.48 0.19
N LEU A 258 19.47 -13.80 -1.10
CA LEU A 258 18.17 -14.18 -1.66
C LEU A 258 18.28 -15.51 -2.40
N VAL A 259 17.52 -16.51 -1.94
CA VAL A 259 17.39 -17.80 -2.62
C VAL A 259 15.92 -18.10 -2.86
N ALA A 260 15.54 -18.22 -4.13
CA ALA A 260 14.23 -18.65 -4.59
C ALA A 260 14.34 -19.92 -5.46
N THR A 261 13.32 -20.79 -5.48
CA THR A 261 13.18 -21.73 -6.60
C THR A 261 12.52 -21.03 -7.79
N THR A 262 11.39 -20.35 -7.56
CA THR A 262 10.65 -19.63 -8.62
C THR A 262 10.33 -18.20 -8.20
N ILE A 263 10.60 -17.22 -9.07
CA ILE A 263 10.21 -15.81 -8.92
C ILE A 263 9.16 -15.47 -10.00
N ILE A 264 8.06 -14.83 -9.60
CA ILE A 264 6.90 -14.55 -10.45
C ILE A 264 6.49 -13.07 -10.29
N PRO A 265 7.12 -12.12 -11.00
CA PRO A 265 6.67 -10.73 -11.05
C PRO A 265 5.53 -10.57 -12.08
N SER A 266 4.46 -9.86 -11.69
CA SER A 266 3.25 -9.71 -12.50
C SER A 266 2.66 -8.30 -12.43
N ILE A 267 2.95 -7.49 -13.47
CA ILE A 267 2.55 -6.09 -13.58
C ILE A 267 1.31 -5.96 -14.48
N PHE A 268 0.26 -5.34 -13.95
CA PHE A 268 -0.95 -4.96 -14.69
C PHE A 268 -1.25 -3.46 -14.46
N GLY A 269 -0.53 -2.59 -15.16
CA GLY A 269 -0.65 -1.13 -14.98
C GLY A 269 0.63 -0.36 -15.30
N ALA A 270 0.92 0.65 -14.48
CA ALA A 270 2.00 1.61 -14.64
C ALA A 270 2.96 1.67 -13.43
N GLY A 271 2.77 0.79 -12.43
CA GLY A 271 3.70 0.62 -11.31
C GLY A 271 4.70 -0.51 -11.57
N ASP A 272 5.79 -0.51 -10.81
CA ASP A 272 7.02 -1.25 -11.02
C ASP A 272 7.19 -2.45 -10.06
N ILE A 273 8.08 -3.38 -10.42
CA ILE A 273 8.55 -4.45 -9.53
C ILE A 273 10.07 -4.52 -9.54
N SER A 274 10.70 -4.34 -8.37
CA SER A 274 12.15 -4.36 -8.20
C SER A 274 12.58 -5.37 -7.13
N ILE A 275 13.49 -6.30 -7.48
CA ILE A 275 14.08 -7.25 -6.54
C ILE A 275 15.61 -7.08 -6.57
N LYS A 276 16.14 -6.50 -5.50
CA LYS A 276 17.54 -6.09 -5.35
C LYS A 276 18.27 -6.99 -4.36
N SER A 277 19.47 -7.47 -4.73
CA SER A 277 20.23 -8.41 -3.91
C SER A 277 21.72 -8.42 -4.18
N ASN A 278 22.51 -8.47 -3.09
CA ASN A 278 23.96 -8.68 -3.19
C ASN A 278 24.31 -10.13 -3.61
N ARG A 279 23.38 -11.09 -3.44
CA ARG A 279 23.56 -12.53 -3.70
C ARG A 279 22.24 -13.19 -4.12
N GLY A 280 21.56 -12.64 -5.12
CA GLY A 280 20.30 -13.21 -5.62
C GLY A 280 20.52 -14.49 -6.43
N ARG A 281 19.71 -15.52 -6.17
CA ARG A 281 19.66 -16.78 -6.92
C ARG A 281 18.22 -17.25 -7.14
N ALA A 282 17.91 -17.68 -8.36
CA ALA A 282 16.65 -18.33 -8.72
C ALA A 282 16.89 -19.54 -9.62
N THR A 283 16.03 -20.55 -9.58
CA THR A 283 15.99 -21.58 -10.63
C THR A 283 15.18 -21.08 -11.83
N HIS A 284 14.03 -20.46 -11.57
CA HIS A 284 13.09 -20.02 -12.60
C HIS A 284 12.56 -18.60 -12.37
N GLU A 285 12.49 -17.80 -13.43
CA GLU A 285 11.76 -16.52 -13.45
C GLU A 285 10.61 -16.57 -14.46
N GLN A 286 9.40 -16.18 -14.03
CA GLN A 286 8.19 -16.20 -14.85
C GLN A 286 7.55 -14.81 -14.89
N ILE A 287 8.07 -13.96 -15.77
CA ILE A 287 7.77 -12.53 -15.83
C ILE A 287 6.56 -12.25 -16.72
N THR A 288 5.56 -11.56 -16.17
CA THR A 288 4.42 -11.04 -16.93
C THR A 288 4.32 -9.53 -16.76
N LEU A 289 4.52 -8.80 -17.85
CA LEU A 289 4.32 -7.36 -17.93
C LEU A 289 3.12 -7.06 -18.85
N THR A 290 2.15 -6.28 -18.37
CA THR A 290 1.05 -5.76 -19.19
C THR A 290 0.75 -4.32 -18.78
N GLY A 291 1.34 -3.38 -19.52
CA GLY A 291 1.28 -1.94 -19.24
C GLY A 291 2.62 -1.24 -19.42
N SER A 292 2.87 -0.22 -18.60
CA SER A 292 3.97 0.77 -18.77
C SER A 292 4.93 0.91 -17.59
N GLY A 293 4.78 0.12 -16.54
CA GLY A 293 5.81 -0.02 -15.50
C GLY A 293 6.87 -1.04 -15.89
N ASP A 294 7.94 -1.11 -15.10
CA ASP A 294 9.16 -1.87 -15.40
C ASP A 294 9.39 -3.04 -14.41
N VAL A 295 10.11 -4.07 -14.88
CA VAL A 295 10.54 -5.21 -14.03
C VAL A 295 12.05 -5.25 -13.92
N MET A 296 12.56 -5.13 -12.68
CA MET A 296 13.99 -5.17 -12.37
C MET A 296 14.36 -6.40 -11.54
N LEU A 297 14.88 -7.45 -12.20
CA LEU A 297 15.49 -8.64 -11.59
C LEU A 297 17.00 -8.77 -11.90
N GLY A 298 17.63 -7.73 -12.46
CA GLY A 298 19.05 -7.75 -12.89
C GLY A 298 20.12 -7.96 -11.80
N GLU A 299 19.71 -8.17 -10.55
CA GLU A 299 20.59 -8.55 -9.42
C GLU A 299 20.32 -9.98 -8.91
N VAL A 300 19.44 -10.73 -9.58
CA VAL A 300 19.13 -12.14 -9.30
C VAL A 300 19.69 -13.03 -10.41
N LEU A 301 20.57 -13.96 -10.05
CA LEU A 301 21.10 -14.94 -10.99
C LEU A 301 20.13 -16.11 -11.16
N ALA A 302 19.33 -16.08 -12.22
CA ALA A 302 18.42 -17.16 -12.59
C ALA A 302 19.09 -18.24 -13.46
N GLU A 303 18.54 -19.45 -13.47
CA GLU A 303 18.92 -20.48 -14.46
C GLU A 303 18.11 -20.30 -15.76
N ASP A 304 16.77 -20.43 -15.69
CA ASP A 304 15.86 -20.25 -16.83
C ASP A 304 14.89 -19.08 -16.61
N VAL A 305 14.82 -18.15 -17.57
CA VAL A 305 13.95 -16.96 -17.54
C VAL A 305 12.91 -17.02 -18.65
N THR A 306 11.64 -16.80 -18.32
CA THR A 306 10.53 -16.69 -19.27
C THR A 306 9.85 -15.33 -19.16
N VAL A 307 9.84 -14.55 -20.25
CA VAL A 307 9.27 -13.20 -20.30
C VAL A 307 8.04 -13.13 -21.21
N ARG A 308 6.96 -12.52 -20.72
CA ARG A 308 5.80 -12.09 -21.52
C ARG A 308 5.56 -10.61 -21.28
N ALA A 309 5.92 -9.76 -22.23
CA ALA A 309 5.80 -8.31 -22.10
C ALA A 309 4.84 -7.72 -23.14
N VAL A 310 3.87 -6.92 -22.68
CA VAL A 310 2.87 -6.25 -23.53
C VAL A 310 2.75 -4.78 -23.11
N GLY A 311 3.28 -3.86 -23.92
CA GLY A 311 3.25 -2.41 -23.65
C GLY A 311 4.57 -1.69 -23.93
N PRO A 312 4.73 -0.46 -23.41
CA PRO A 312 5.97 0.31 -23.53
C PRO A 312 7.02 0.07 -22.41
N GLY A 313 6.68 -0.63 -21.31
CA GLY A 313 7.61 -0.85 -20.19
C GLY A 313 8.71 -1.89 -20.47
N ASP A 314 9.81 -1.78 -19.75
CA ASP A 314 11.05 -2.54 -19.91
C ASP A 314 11.19 -3.68 -18.88
N VAL A 315 11.98 -4.70 -19.22
CA VAL A 315 12.27 -5.85 -18.36
C VAL A 315 13.78 -6.10 -18.31
N THR A 316 14.39 -6.08 -17.13
CA THR A 316 15.82 -6.34 -16.92
C THR A 316 16.04 -7.58 -16.04
N VAL A 317 16.79 -8.56 -16.56
CA VAL A 317 16.99 -9.90 -15.94
C VAL A 317 18.46 -10.37 -15.99
N GLN A 318 18.80 -11.44 -15.28
CA GLN A 318 20.11 -12.11 -15.42
C GLN A 318 19.94 -13.64 -15.40
N ALA A 319 20.48 -14.34 -16.41
CA ALA A 319 20.26 -15.79 -16.62
C ALA A 319 21.54 -16.56 -17.00
N THR A 320 21.62 -17.85 -16.67
CA THR A 320 22.74 -18.73 -17.06
C THR A 320 22.39 -19.76 -18.16
N GLU A 321 21.22 -20.40 -18.10
CA GLU A 321 20.86 -21.51 -18.98
C GLU A 321 20.00 -21.05 -20.17
N SER A 322 18.88 -20.37 -19.91
CA SER A 322 18.09 -19.81 -21.01
C SER A 322 17.30 -18.55 -20.69
N ILE A 323 17.02 -17.79 -21.75
CA ILE A 323 15.98 -16.77 -21.79
C ILE A 323 15.04 -17.09 -22.95
N SER A 324 13.74 -17.17 -22.68
CA SER A 324 12.70 -17.29 -23.72
C SER A 324 11.58 -16.28 -23.51
N GLY A 325 10.90 -15.86 -24.57
CA GLY A 325 9.79 -14.93 -24.36
C GLY A 325 9.03 -14.46 -25.58
N THR A 326 8.18 -13.46 -25.34
CA THR A 326 7.37 -12.75 -26.34
C THR A 326 7.18 -11.32 -25.87
N ARG A 327 7.34 -10.36 -26.78
CA ARG A 327 7.29 -8.91 -26.51
C ARG A 327 6.40 -8.23 -27.54
N ILE A 328 5.40 -7.48 -27.10
CA ILE A 328 4.41 -6.83 -27.96
C ILE A 328 4.28 -5.37 -27.52
N GLY A 329 4.93 -4.45 -28.23
CA GLY A 329 4.89 -3.03 -27.94
C GLY A 329 6.24 -2.33 -28.14
N GLY A 330 6.40 -1.19 -27.45
CA GLY A 330 7.57 -0.31 -27.57
C GLY A 330 8.72 -0.62 -26.62
N GLY A 331 8.44 -1.26 -25.48
CA GLY A 331 9.45 -1.58 -24.46
C GLY A 331 10.41 -2.70 -24.89
N SER A 332 11.41 -2.97 -24.07
CA SER A 332 12.59 -3.79 -24.34
C SER A 332 12.78 -4.89 -23.30
N VAL A 333 13.58 -5.91 -23.64
CA VAL A 333 14.01 -6.95 -22.69
C VAL A 333 15.54 -6.98 -22.64
N HIS A 334 16.09 -6.55 -21.51
CA HIS A 334 17.52 -6.48 -21.24
C HIS A 334 17.97 -7.67 -20.41
N TYR A 335 19.13 -8.23 -20.74
CA TYR A 335 19.83 -9.18 -19.88
C TYR A 335 21.18 -8.59 -19.45
N VAL A 336 21.54 -8.77 -18.18
CA VAL A 336 22.74 -8.19 -17.57
C VAL A 336 23.60 -9.24 -16.87
N GLY A 337 24.76 -8.82 -16.36
CA GLY A 337 25.71 -9.68 -15.66
C GLY A 337 26.87 -10.17 -16.53
N SER A 338 27.70 -11.05 -15.96
CA SER A 338 28.91 -11.60 -16.61
C SER A 338 28.70 -12.96 -17.28
N PHE A 339 27.47 -13.49 -17.23
CA PHE A 339 27.10 -14.75 -17.85
C PHE A 339 26.33 -14.49 -19.14
N VAL A 340 26.66 -15.23 -20.20
CA VAL A 340 25.88 -15.23 -21.45
C VAL A 340 24.95 -16.46 -21.41
N PRO A 341 23.62 -16.29 -21.51
CA PRO A 341 22.69 -17.42 -21.48
C PRO A 341 22.97 -18.41 -22.62
N LYS A 342 23.04 -19.71 -22.34
CA LYS A 342 23.35 -20.74 -23.35
C LYS A 342 22.31 -20.82 -24.47
N ARG A 343 21.06 -20.44 -24.19
CA ARG A 343 19.95 -20.41 -25.16
C ARG A 343 19.17 -19.11 -25.02
N VAL A 344 19.04 -18.36 -26.11
CA VAL A 344 18.16 -17.18 -26.19
C VAL A 344 17.15 -17.43 -27.29
N SER A 345 15.84 -17.34 -26.99
CA SER A 345 14.78 -17.76 -27.90
C SER A 345 13.57 -16.80 -27.90
N ASP A 346 13.45 -16.06 -28.99
CA ASP A 346 12.25 -15.27 -29.30
C ASP A 346 11.16 -16.23 -29.83
N ARG A 347 9.98 -16.24 -29.19
CA ARG A 347 8.80 -16.99 -29.71
C ARG A 347 7.97 -16.15 -30.68
N SER A 348 8.35 -14.89 -30.84
CA SER A 348 7.85 -13.94 -31.83
C SER A 348 8.95 -13.69 -32.87
N ASN A 349 8.62 -13.06 -34.00
CA ASN A 349 9.58 -12.77 -35.07
C ASN A 349 10.10 -11.32 -34.97
N SER A 350 10.46 -10.88 -33.75
CA SER A 350 10.47 -9.45 -33.37
C SER A 350 11.73 -8.98 -32.62
N HIS A 351 12.84 -9.70 -32.80
CA HIS A 351 14.17 -9.39 -32.25
C HIS A 351 14.14 -9.00 -30.76
N VAL A 352 13.39 -9.75 -29.95
CA VAL A 352 13.16 -9.43 -28.52
C VAL A 352 14.44 -9.32 -27.71
N PHE A 353 15.50 -10.00 -28.14
CA PHE A 353 16.82 -9.99 -27.52
C PHE A 353 17.85 -9.49 -28.53
N SER A 354 18.27 -8.22 -28.43
CA SER A 354 19.30 -7.66 -29.33
C SER A 354 20.62 -8.41 -29.16
N THR A 355 21.23 -8.77 -30.29
CA THR A 355 22.61 -9.29 -30.35
C THR A 355 23.47 -8.46 -31.31
N SER A 356 23.02 -7.23 -31.59
CA SER A 356 23.51 -6.35 -32.65
C SER A 356 24.69 -5.47 -32.22
N ASP A 357 24.66 -4.98 -30.98
CA ASP A 357 25.58 -3.94 -30.46
C ASP A 357 26.95 -4.48 -30.00
N LYS A 358 27.50 -5.43 -30.78
CA LYS A 358 28.71 -6.20 -30.48
C LYS A 358 30.03 -5.42 -30.50
N SER A 359 30.01 -4.11 -30.81
CA SER A 359 31.22 -3.26 -30.89
C SER A 359 31.35 -2.22 -29.78
N SER A 360 30.30 -1.97 -28.99
CA SER A 360 30.32 -1.08 -27.82
C SER A 360 30.21 -1.83 -26.48
N TYR A 361 29.95 -3.14 -26.51
CA TYR A 361 29.78 -3.99 -25.33
C TYR A 361 31.09 -4.17 -24.52
N LYS A 362 31.36 -3.20 -23.65
CA LYS A 362 31.94 -3.51 -22.33
C LYS A 362 30.81 -4.04 -21.45
N PRO A 363 31.02 -5.05 -20.59
CA PRO A 363 30.08 -5.32 -19.51
C PRO A 363 29.94 -4.04 -18.68
N ILE A 364 28.70 -3.62 -18.37
CA ILE A 364 28.46 -2.40 -17.58
C ILE A 364 29.13 -2.59 -16.22
N ALA A 365 30.13 -1.76 -15.94
CA ALA A 365 31.07 -1.97 -14.85
C ALA A 365 30.43 -1.59 -13.50
N LYS A 366 29.69 -2.55 -12.92
CA LYS A 366 28.78 -2.44 -11.77
C LYS A 366 27.43 -1.79 -12.14
N SER A 367 26.41 -2.09 -11.33
CA SER A 367 25.00 -1.67 -11.48
C SER A 367 24.82 -0.15 -11.67
N GLY A 368 25.65 0.67 -11.01
CA GLY A 368 25.55 2.14 -10.90
C GLY A 368 25.81 2.98 -12.16
N HIS A 369 25.44 2.51 -13.34
CA HIS A 369 25.34 3.33 -14.56
C HIS A 369 24.03 3.12 -15.35
N LEU A 370 23.20 2.15 -14.97
CA LEU A 370 21.79 2.11 -15.37
C LEU A 370 21.01 2.87 -14.31
N ASN A 371 20.46 4.04 -14.66
CA ASN A 371 19.90 4.99 -13.69
C ASN A 371 18.46 4.63 -13.25
N PHE A 372 18.23 3.33 -12.99
CA PHE A 372 16.99 2.77 -12.46
C PHE A 372 16.92 2.97 -10.94
N ASP A 373 16.90 4.24 -10.54
CA ASP A 373 16.72 4.65 -9.15
C ASP A 373 15.25 4.53 -8.76
N PHE A 374 14.77 3.28 -8.70
CA PHE A 374 13.64 2.90 -7.86
C PHE A 374 14.19 2.57 -6.45
N PRO A 375 14.18 3.51 -5.49
CA PRO A 375 14.68 3.22 -4.16
C PRO A 375 13.66 2.37 -3.40
N CYS A 376 14.09 1.29 -2.76
CA CYS A 376 13.29 0.61 -1.72
C CYS A 376 13.27 1.49 -0.45
N LYS A 377 12.66 2.68 -0.57
CA LYS A 377 12.77 3.77 0.40
C LYS A 377 11.77 3.57 1.52
N VAL A 378 12.22 2.96 2.60
CA VAL A 378 11.41 2.85 3.83
C VAL A 378 11.30 4.23 4.49
N GLU A 379 10.08 4.67 4.77
CA GLU A 379 9.84 5.89 5.55
C GLU A 379 10.26 5.71 7.01
N ALA A 380 10.57 6.82 7.69
CA ALA A 380 10.89 6.78 9.11
C ALA A 380 9.64 6.37 9.92
N ILE A 381 9.76 5.32 10.74
CA ILE A 381 8.69 4.89 11.65
C ILE A 381 8.26 6.10 12.50
N PRO A 382 6.96 6.47 12.50
CA PRO A 382 6.53 7.72 13.11
C PRO A 382 6.62 7.65 14.64
N PRO A 383 6.77 8.80 15.33
CA PRO A 383 6.94 8.81 16.78
C PRO A 383 5.68 8.34 17.52
N ARG A 384 5.88 7.70 18.69
CA ARG A 384 4.82 7.21 19.60
C ARG A 384 4.14 8.37 20.33
N GLN A 385 3.34 9.10 19.56
CA GLN A 385 2.60 10.32 19.88
C GLN A 385 1.30 10.33 19.08
N THR A 386 0.35 11.20 19.44
CA THR A 386 -0.95 11.32 18.77
C THR A 386 -0.81 11.73 17.30
N GLY A 387 -1.45 10.98 16.40
CA GLY A 387 -1.53 11.28 14.97
C GLY A 387 -2.86 11.97 14.62
N LYS A 388 -2.90 12.80 13.58
CA LYS A 388 -4.12 13.49 13.18
C LYS A 388 -5.22 12.51 12.73
N VAL A 389 -6.44 12.77 13.15
CA VAL A 389 -7.62 11.96 12.83
C VAL A 389 -8.28 12.49 11.56
N GLU A 390 -7.87 11.93 10.41
CA GLU A 390 -8.52 12.22 9.12
C GLU A 390 -9.69 11.25 8.89
N LEU A 391 -10.89 11.65 9.32
CA LEU A 391 -12.12 10.92 9.05
C LEU A 391 -12.58 11.14 7.62
N LEU A 392 -12.45 10.10 6.80
CA LEU A 392 -13.03 10.05 5.46
C LEU A 392 -14.55 9.77 5.56
N VAL A 393 -15.30 10.79 5.98
CA VAL A 393 -16.76 10.75 6.16
C VAL A 393 -17.41 10.29 4.85
N ARG A 394 -17.90 9.05 4.83
CA ARG A 394 -18.72 8.53 3.72
C ARG A 394 -20.10 9.19 3.76
N MET A 395 -20.17 10.41 3.24
CA MET A 395 -21.44 10.97 2.80
C MET A 395 -21.99 10.06 1.69
N ASN A 396 -22.92 9.18 2.05
CA ASN A 396 -23.71 8.42 1.08
C ASN A 396 -24.67 9.40 0.38
N TRP A 397 -24.15 10.14 -0.60
CA TRP A 397 -24.97 10.88 -1.56
C TRP A 397 -25.75 9.85 -2.38
N THR A 398 -26.90 9.43 -1.88
CA THR A 398 -27.89 8.69 -2.67
C THR A 398 -28.45 9.65 -3.71
N TRP A 399 -27.82 9.69 -4.88
CA TRP A 399 -28.20 10.53 -6.01
C TRP A 399 -29.57 10.12 -6.57
N THR A 400 -30.64 10.52 -5.89
CA THR A 400 -32.04 10.49 -6.39
C THR A 400 -32.30 11.59 -7.43
N MET A 401 -31.28 11.89 -8.24
CA MET A 401 -31.40 12.72 -9.44
C MET A 401 -32.08 11.89 -10.55
N PRO A 402 -33.20 12.36 -11.13
CA PRO A 402 -33.88 11.63 -12.18
C PRO A 402 -33.05 11.65 -13.47
N LEU A 403 -32.43 10.51 -13.80
CA LEU A 403 -31.79 10.26 -15.10
C LEU A 403 -32.71 10.47 -16.33
N PRO A 404 -34.03 10.16 -16.29
CA PRO A 404 -34.90 10.30 -17.47
C PRO A 404 -34.94 11.69 -18.13
N PRO A 405 -35.16 12.83 -17.44
CA PRO A 405 -35.17 14.16 -18.07
C PRO A 405 -33.83 14.55 -18.70
N LEU A 406 -32.68 14.17 -18.12
CA LEU A 406 -31.37 14.46 -18.73
C LEU A 406 -31.15 13.67 -20.01
N LEU A 407 -31.53 12.38 -20.03
CA LEU A 407 -31.51 11.56 -21.25
C LEU A 407 -32.48 12.08 -22.31
N PHE A 408 -33.65 12.59 -21.90
CA PHE A 408 -34.63 13.17 -22.82
C PHE A 408 -34.12 14.47 -23.47
N LEU A 409 -33.48 15.35 -22.70
CA LEU A 409 -32.84 16.57 -23.22
C LEU A 409 -31.67 16.24 -24.18
N ALA A 410 -30.85 15.24 -23.85
CA ALA A 410 -29.80 14.75 -24.73
C ALA A 410 -30.36 14.15 -26.04
N PHE A 411 -31.47 13.43 -25.98
CA PHE A 411 -32.12 12.88 -27.17
C PHE A 411 -32.71 14.00 -28.06
N LEU A 412 -33.33 15.02 -27.47
CA LEU A 412 -33.82 16.20 -28.20
C LEU A 412 -32.69 16.97 -28.90
N SER A 413 -31.52 17.14 -28.26
CA SER A 413 -30.38 17.81 -28.88
C SER A 413 -29.80 17.01 -30.06
N LEU A 414 -29.73 15.68 -29.95
CA LEU A 414 -29.34 14.79 -31.05
C LEU A 414 -30.34 14.82 -32.21
N CYS A 415 -31.65 14.86 -31.94
CA CYS A 415 -32.68 15.04 -32.95
C CYS A 415 -32.55 16.38 -33.68
N TYR A 416 -32.30 17.46 -32.94
CA TYR A 416 -32.08 18.80 -33.52
C TYR A 416 -30.84 18.85 -34.42
N LEU A 417 -29.69 18.36 -33.94
CA LEU A 417 -28.44 18.29 -34.69
C LEU A 417 -28.57 17.44 -35.97
N ARG A 418 -29.31 16.32 -35.89
CA ARG A 418 -29.61 15.46 -37.06
C ARG A 418 -30.51 16.15 -38.09
N GLY A 419 -31.38 17.06 -37.64
CA GLY A 419 -32.17 17.95 -38.51
C GLY A 419 -31.32 18.99 -39.23
N GLU A 420 -30.46 19.71 -38.51
CA GLU A 420 -29.45 20.65 -39.03
C GLU A 420 -28.60 19.98 -40.13
N MET A 421 -28.02 18.83 -39.83
CA MET A 421 -27.20 18.04 -40.77
C MET A 421 -27.95 17.60 -42.02
N LYS A 422 -29.28 17.45 -41.96
CA LYS A 422 -30.11 17.10 -43.13
C LYS A 422 -30.43 18.33 -43.99
N ARG A 423 -30.60 19.51 -43.38
CA ARG A 423 -30.74 20.80 -44.11
C ARG A 423 -29.46 21.17 -44.86
N ARG A 424 -28.29 20.98 -44.24
CA ARG A 424 -26.96 21.24 -44.86
C ARG A 424 -26.59 20.33 -46.05
N ARG A 425 -27.43 19.33 -46.40
CA ARG A 425 -27.19 18.39 -47.51
C ARG A 425 -27.99 18.67 -48.79
N GLN A 426 -28.76 19.76 -48.87
CA GLN A 426 -29.37 20.18 -50.15
C GLN A 426 -28.36 21.00 -50.99
N PRO A 427 -27.98 20.56 -52.20
CA PRO A 427 -26.96 21.22 -53.00
C PRO A 427 -27.48 22.51 -53.64
N THR A 428 -26.95 23.65 -53.23
CA THR A 428 -27.25 24.95 -53.84
C THR A 428 -26.63 25.06 -55.23
N ARG A 429 -27.41 24.82 -56.30
CA ARG A 429 -26.97 25.14 -57.67
C ARG A 429 -26.71 26.65 -57.79
N ARG A 430 -25.45 27.04 -58.05
CA ARG A 430 -25.08 28.36 -58.58
C ARG A 430 -24.10 28.19 -59.74
N ASN A 431 -24.23 29.09 -60.71
CA ASN A 431 -23.55 28.98 -62.02
C ASN A 431 -22.09 29.40 -61.93
N LEU A 432 -21.28 28.83 -62.83
CA LEU A 432 -19.86 29.16 -62.98
C LEU A 432 -19.70 30.53 -63.67
N VAL A 433 -18.88 31.42 -63.10
CA VAL A 433 -18.36 32.61 -63.79
C VAL A 433 -16.83 32.59 -63.66
N ARG A 434 -16.14 32.95 -64.74
CA ARG A 434 -14.71 32.74 -64.95
C ARG A 434 -13.98 34.09 -64.90
N PHE A 435 -12.90 34.20 -64.13
CA PHE A 435 -11.99 35.35 -64.16
C PHE A 435 -10.52 34.90 -64.14
N HIS A 436 -9.62 35.76 -64.61
CA HIS A 436 -8.24 35.43 -64.97
C HIS A 436 -7.18 36.18 -64.14
N SER A 437 -5.98 35.60 -64.11
CA SER A 437 -4.64 36.23 -64.03
C SER A 437 -4.27 37.14 -62.85
N MET A 438 -3.19 36.75 -62.16
CA MET A 438 -2.22 37.64 -61.50
C MET A 438 -0.86 37.52 -62.21
N PRO A 439 -0.02 38.58 -62.22
CA PRO A 439 1.43 38.49 -62.47
C PRO A 439 2.26 38.50 -61.17
N ALA A 440 3.59 38.36 -61.29
CA ALA A 440 4.54 37.99 -60.24
C ALA A 440 5.27 39.19 -59.55
N PRO A 441 5.98 38.98 -58.41
CA PRO A 441 6.65 40.03 -57.64
C PRO A 441 8.16 40.17 -57.95
N SER A 442 8.81 41.25 -57.45
CA SER A 442 10.27 41.42 -57.51
C SER A 442 10.88 42.38 -56.47
N ASN A 443 11.86 41.87 -55.73
CA ASN A 443 13.16 42.46 -55.33
C ASN A 443 13.33 43.73 -54.45
N LEU A 444 14.07 43.51 -53.35
CA LEU A 444 15.29 44.22 -52.88
C LEU A 444 15.26 45.63 -52.21
N GLU A 445 15.39 45.57 -50.87
CA GLU A 445 16.52 46.11 -50.05
C GLU A 445 16.61 47.56 -49.47
N MET A 446 17.35 47.62 -48.35
CA MET A 446 18.04 48.72 -47.64
C MET A 446 17.27 49.88 -46.94
N ARG A 447 17.28 49.81 -45.58
CA ARG A 447 17.79 50.77 -44.55
C ARG A 447 18.13 52.23 -44.93
N PRO A 448 18.24 53.17 -43.95
CA PRO A 448 17.60 53.26 -42.60
C PRO A 448 17.10 54.70 -42.29
N LEU A 449 16.71 55.04 -41.03
CA LEU A 449 16.99 56.34 -40.38
C LEU A 449 16.55 56.39 -38.89
N ILE A 450 17.27 57.18 -38.07
CA ILE A 450 16.99 57.54 -36.65
C ILE A 450 17.48 59.00 -36.49
N PRO A 451 16.64 59.94 -35.99
CA PRO A 451 16.89 60.48 -34.64
C PRO A 451 15.65 60.92 -33.82
N GLN A 452 15.82 60.86 -32.48
CA GLN A 452 15.38 61.74 -31.35
C GLN A 452 14.33 62.87 -31.58
N GLN A 453 13.55 63.35 -30.61
CA GLN A 453 13.59 63.41 -29.12
C GLN A 453 12.11 63.53 -28.60
N SER A 454 11.63 63.62 -27.34
CA SER A 454 12.11 64.14 -26.03
C SER A 454 11.21 63.66 -24.85
N MET A 455 11.60 63.90 -23.59
CA MET A 455 10.79 63.66 -22.35
C MET A 455 10.01 64.92 -21.88
N PRO A 456 9.01 64.81 -20.97
CA PRO A 456 9.28 65.15 -19.55
C PRO A 456 8.48 64.41 -18.42
N LEU A 457 9.18 64.19 -17.29
CA LEU A 457 8.77 64.27 -15.86
C LEU A 457 7.74 63.30 -15.20
N GLN A 458 8.10 62.90 -13.96
CA GLN A 458 7.29 62.26 -12.90
C GLN A 458 7.02 63.23 -11.73
N PRO A 459 6.22 62.83 -10.72
CA PRO A 459 6.63 63.04 -9.32
C PRO A 459 6.58 61.79 -8.39
N ARG A 460 7.48 61.77 -7.39
CA ARG A 460 7.55 60.83 -6.21
C ARG A 460 6.48 61.17 -5.13
N GLN A 461 6.34 60.61 -3.91
CA GLN A 461 7.21 60.11 -2.80
C GLN A 461 6.25 59.51 -1.68
N HIS A 462 6.54 58.74 -0.61
CA HIS A 462 7.62 57.82 -0.14
C HIS A 462 7.17 57.06 1.17
N PRO A 463 7.99 56.19 1.84
CA PRO A 463 7.55 55.18 2.87
C PRO A 463 7.75 55.62 4.36
N PRO A 464 7.66 54.72 5.37
CA PRO A 464 8.87 54.03 5.95
C PRO A 464 8.64 52.56 6.51
N GLN A 465 9.63 51.63 6.46
CA GLN A 465 10.55 51.08 7.53
C GLN A 465 9.92 50.24 8.69
N GLN A 466 10.55 49.26 9.39
CA GLN A 466 11.81 48.45 9.33
C GLN A 466 11.58 47.15 10.18
N GLN A 467 12.09 45.94 9.87
CA GLN A 467 13.42 45.32 10.18
C GLN A 467 13.81 45.24 11.68
N PRO A 468 14.59 44.22 12.16
CA PRO A 468 15.92 43.77 11.68
C PRO A 468 15.97 42.21 11.44
N GLN A 469 17.03 41.36 11.54
CA GLN A 469 18.48 41.48 11.87
C GLN A 469 19.33 40.36 11.15
N TYR A 470 20.40 39.83 11.77
CA TYR A 470 21.40 38.87 11.22
C TYR A 470 22.23 38.22 12.37
N GLN A 471 22.62 36.92 12.30
CA GLN A 471 23.97 36.37 12.69
C GLN A 471 24.05 34.82 12.65
N SER A 472 25.25 34.25 12.88
CA SER A 472 25.69 32.91 12.46
C SER A 472 26.32 32.05 13.57
N THR A 473 26.18 30.71 13.52
CA THR A 473 27.17 29.79 14.14
C THR A 473 27.31 28.43 13.42
N GLN A 474 28.35 27.68 13.80
CA GLN A 474 28.92 26.48 13.15
C GLN A 474 28.19 25.17 13.46
N VAL A 475 28.53 24.12 12.68
CA VAL A 475 28.53 22.70 13.12
C VAL A 475 29.92 22.12 12.81
N TYR A 476 30.39 21.18 13.63
CA TYR A 476 31.74 20.60 13.58
C TYR A 476 31.89 19.43 12.60
N VAL A 477 33.15 19.05 12.36
CA VAL A 477 33.60 17.78 11.75
C VAL A 477 33.55 16.67 12.78
#